data_AF-A0A6G6Y3D5-F1
#
_entry.id   AF-A0A6G6Y3D5-F1
#
_cell.length_a   1.000
_cell.length_b   1.000
_cell.length_c   1.000
_cell.angle_alpha   90.00
_cell.angle_beta   90.00
_cell.angle_gamma   90.00
#
_symmetry.space_group_name_H-M   'P 1'
#
loop_
_entity.id
_entity.type
_entity.pdbx_description
1 polymer ?
#
loop_
_entity_poly.entity_id
_entity_poly.type
_entity_poly.pdbx_seq_one_letter_code
_entity_poly.pdbx_strand_id
1 'polypeptide(L)' 'MSVIPDKEARCQEIARRIATGKGVVEACREIGISERTFARWRRERREAGTH' A
#
# COMPACT_ATOMS: atom_id res chain seq x y z
N MET A 1 -18.38 1.10 0.59
CA MET A 1 -16.92 1.17 0.59
C MET A 1 -16.40 0.21 1.64
N SER A 2 -15.83 -0.93 1.25
CA SER A 2 -15.27 -1.87 2.21
C SER A 2 -14.02 -1.26 2.83
N VAL A 3 -14.11 -0.89 4.10
CA VAL A 3 -12.96 -0.49 4.91
C VAL A 3 -12.08 -1.72 4.97
N ILE A 4 -10.98 -1.73 4.22
CA ILE A 4 -9.98 -2.78 4.33
C ILE A 4 -9.38 -2.62 5.74
N PRO A 5 -9.59 -3.57 6.66
CA PRO A 5 -8.95 -3.51 7.96
C PRO A 5 -7.43 -3.54 7.72
N ASP A 6 -6.70 -2.80 8.56
CA ASP A 6 -5.24 -2.76 8.54
C ASP A 6 -4.62 -2.14 7.26
N LYS A 7 -5.32 -1.17 6.63
CA LYS A 7 -4.77 -0.35 5.52
C LYS A 7 -3.33 0.09 5.80
N GLU A 8 -3.07 0.59 7.00
CA GLU A 8 -1.76 1.12 7.37
C GLU A 8 -0.71 0.03 7.50
N ALA A 9 -1.03 -1.07 8.19
CA ALA A 9 -0.11 -2.20 8.36
C ALA A 9 0.25 -2.83 7.01
N ARG A 10 -0.74 -3.02 6.12
CA ARG A 10 -0.51 -3.50 4.75
C ARG A 10 0.38 -2.56 3.96
N CYS A 11 0.14 -1.25 4.06
CA CYS A 11 0.95 -0.26 3.36
C CYS A 11 2.40 -0.21 3.89
N GLN A 12 2.61 -0.41 5.19
CA GLN A 12 3.94 -0.57 5.79
C GLN A 12 4.63 -1.87 5.35
N GLU A 13 3.91 -2.99 5.33
CA GLU A 13 4.43 -4.28 4.87
C GLU A 13 4.88 -4.19 3.40
N ILE A 14 4.09 -3.56 2.53
CA ILE A 14 4.46 -3.30 1.13
C ILE A 14 5.72 -2.43 1.06
N ALA A 15 5.78 -1.34 1.83
CA ALA A 15 6.95 -0.46 1.86
C ALA A 15 8.21 -1.21 2.33
N ARG A 16 8.08 -2.08 3.34
CA ARG A 16 9.17 -2.92 3.86
C ARG A 16 9.66 -3.90 2.80
N ARG A 17 8.76 -4.56 2.06
CA ARG A 17 9.12 -5.47 0.95
C ARG A 17 9.79 -4.72 -0.19
N ILE A 18 9.30 -3.54 -0.55
CA ILE A 18 9.95 -2.68 -1.55
C ILE A 18 11.36 -2.29 -1.10
N ALA A 19 11.54 -1.93 0.18
CA ALA A 19 12.85 -1.59 0.74
C ALA A 19 13.83 -2.78 0.70
N THR A 20 13.35 -4.02 0.75
CA THR A 20 14.18 -5.22 0.56
C THR A 20 14.52 -5.53 -0.92
N GLY A 21 14.12 -4.67 -1.86
CA GLY A 21 14.38 -4.84 -3.30
C GLY A 21 13.26 -5.54 -4.07
N LYS A 22 12.12 -5.82 -3.43
CA LYS A 22 10.97 -6.47 -4.07
C LYS A 22 10.15 -5.46 -4.89
N GLY A 23 9.66 -5.88 -6.05
CA GLY A 23 8.78 -5.03 -6.87
C GLY A 23 7.46 -4.69 -6.17
N VAL A 24 6.90 -3.52 -6.45
CA VAL A 24 5.59 -3.08 -5.93
C VAL A 24 4.48 -4.09 -6.26
N VAL A 25 4.51 -4.62 -7.50
CA VAL A 25 3.51 -5.60 -8.01
C VAL A 25 3.57 -6.91 -7.21
N GLU A 26 4.77 -7.43 -6.99
CA GLU A 26 5.01 -8.66 -6.24
C GLU A 26 4.55 -8.51 -4.78
N ALA A 27 4.93 -7.40 -4.13
CA ALA A 27 4.50 -7.11 -2.78
C ALA A 27 2.97 -6.97 -2.66
N CYS A 28 2.31 -6.32 -3.63
CA CYS A 28 0.85 -6.20 -3.67
C CYS A 28 0.17 -7.57 -3.82
N ARG A 29 0.67 -8.42 -4.71
CA ARG A 29 0.16 -9.80 -4.92
C ARG A 29 0.29 -10.65 -3.67
N GLU A 30 1.44 -10.64 -3.00
CA GLU A 30 1.66 -11.45 -1.80
C GLU A 30 0.75 -11.06 -0.64
N ILE A 31 0.35 -9.79 -0.56
CA ILE A 31 -0.54 -9.26 0.49
C ILE A 31 -2.02 -9.36 0.07
N GLY A 32 -2.30 -9.81 -1.15
CA GLY A 32 -3.66 -9.97 -1.67
C GLY A 32 -4.36 -8.63 -1.92
N ILE A 33 -3.61 -7.57 -2.24
CA ILE A 33 -4.20 -6.29 -2.64
C ILE A 33 -3.89 -5.97 -4.09
N SER A 34 -4.83 -5.32 -4.76
CA SER A 34 -4.60 -4.81 -6.11
C SER A 34 -3.72 -3.58 -6.08
N GLU A 35 -2.89 -3.44 -7.11
CA GLU A 35 -2.03 -2.27 -7.31
C GLU A 35 -2.84 -0.96 -7.34
N ARG A 36 -4.06 -0.99 -7.90
CA ARG A 36 -4.99 0.15 -7.90
C ARG A 36 -5.36 0.61 -6.49
N THR A 37 -5.53 -0.32 -5.56
CA THR A 37 -5.81 -0.03 -4.15
C THR A 37 -4.60 0.61 -3.49
N PHE A 38 -3.41 0.06 -3.72
CA PHE A 38 -2.16 0.62 -3.21
C PHE A 38 -1.88 2.04 -3.75
N ALA A 39 -2.09 2.26 -5.06
CA ALA A 39 -1.94 3.57 -5.69
C ALA A 39 -2.90 4.60 -5.09
N ARG A 40 -4.17 4.21 -4.86
CA ARG A 40 -5.15 5.07 -4.17
C ARG A 40 -4.70 5.41 -2.76
N TRP A 41 -4.25 4.43 -1.97
CA TRP A 41 -3.78 4.67 -0.60
C TRP A 41 -2.54 5.56 -0.55
N ARG A 42 -1.61 5.39 -1.49
CA ARG A 42 -0.42 6.24 -1.62
C ARG A 42 -0.82 7.68 -1.94
N ARG A 43 -1.81 7.86 -2.84
CA ARG A 43 -2.36 9.18 -3.16
C ARG A 43 -3.03 9.83 -1.94
N GLU A 44 -3.91 9.10 -1.25
CA GLU A 44 -4.56 9.60 -0.02
C GLU A 44 -3.53 9.96 1.07
N ARG A 45 -2.43 9.20 1.20
CA ARG A 45 -1.33 9.53 2.12
C ARG A 45 -0.54 10.77 1.71
N ARG A 46 -0.35 10.99 0.40
CA ARG A 46 0.32 12.19 -0.12
C ARG A 46 -0.54 13.43 0.05
N GLU A 47 -1.86 13.30 -0.13
CA GLU A 47 -2.82 14.38 0.08
C GLU A 47 -3.01 14.68 1.59
N ALA A 48 -2.97 13.67 2.46
CA ALA A 48 -3.06 13.84 3.91
C ALA A 48 -1.77 14.41 4.57
N GLY A 49 -0.63 14.40 3.87
CA GLY A 49 0.63 15.00 4.34
C GLY A 49 0.77 16.49 4.00
N THR A 50 -0.23 17.07 3.35
CA THR A 50 -0.32 18.51 3.06
C THR A 50 -1.52 19.07 3.81
N HIS A 51 -1.39 19.28 5.12
CA HIS A 51 -2.19 20.25 5.86
C HIS A 51 -1.40 20.76 7.06
#